data_AF-A0A285IN20-F1
#
_entry.id   AF-A0A285IN20-F1
#
_cell.length_a   1.000
_cell.length_b   1.000
_cell.length_c   1.000
_cell.angle_alpha   90.00
_cell.angle_beta   90.00
_cell.angle_gamma   90.00
#
_symmetry.space_group_name_H-M   'P 1'
#
loop_
_entity.id
_entity.type
_entity.pdbx_description
1 polymer ?
#
loop_
_entity_poly.entity_id
_entity_poly.type
_entity_poly.pdbx_seq_one_letter_code
_entity_poly.pdbx_strand_id
1 'polypeptide(L)'
;MTTPYQQNRAEEVSETSVGELIGNISNDLSQLFRQEVELAKAEVQQEAKKAGKAAGMLGGAGFAGYLAVLFLSLAAVFALDAVMPAGWAALIVAAVWGIVGAVLYANGKKKLKNVDPMPRRTVDTLKEDAQWLKNPTG
;
A
#
# COMPACT_ATOMS: atom_id res chain seq x y z
N MET A 1 -31.71 45.72 60.92
CA MET A 1 -30.41 45.17 60.46
C MET A 1 -30.70 44.37 59.20
N THR A 2 -30.57 44.99 58.03
CA THR A 2 -30.87 44.38 56.73
C THR A 2 -29.58 44.33 55.94
N THR A 3 -29.02 43.13 55.82
CA THR A 3 -27.80 42.84 55.07
C THR A 3 -28.11 42.89 53.57
N PRO A 4 -27.45 43.75 52.76
CA PRO A 4 -27.59 43.69 51.32
C PRO A 4 -26.79 42.47 50.83
N TYR A 5 -27.48 41.34 50.72
CA TYR A 5 -27.01 40.19 49.98
C TYR A 5 -27.29 40.44 48.49
N GLN A 6 -26.24 40.28 47.67
CA GLN A 6 -26.36 39.78 46.29
C GLN A 6 -26.80 40.79 45.21
N GLN A 7 -26.07 41.90 45.03
CA GLN A 7 -26.16 42.70 43.79
C GLN A 7 -25.00 42.45 42.81
N ASN A 8 -24.02 41.62 43.16
CA ASN A 8 -22.83 41.33 42.34
C ASN A 8 -22.78 39.91 41.72
N ARG A 9 -23.89 39.18 41.64
CA ARG A 9 -23.94 37.87 40.93
C ARG A 9 -24.74 37.89 39.62
N ALA A 10 -25.28 39.04 39.23
CA ALA A 10 -26.06 39.18 38.00
C ALA A 10 -25.26 39.79 36.83
N GLU A 11 -24.01 40.23 37.04
CA GLU A 11 -23.17 40.85 35.99
C GLU A 11 -22.09 39.92 35.42
N GLU A 12 -21.93 38.69 35.91
CA GLU A 12 -20.89 37.77 35.41
C GLU A 12 -21.39 36.81 34.31
N VAL A 13 -22.65 36.96 33.86
CA VAL A 13 -23.29 36.02 32.90
C VAL A 13 -23.69 36.70 31.57
N SER A 14 -23.40 37.99 31.36
CA SER A 14 -23.95 38.71 30.20
C SER A 14 -23.01 38.97 29.01
N GLU A 15 -21.74 38.56 28.99
CA GLU A 15 -20.86 38.87 27.85
C GLU A 15 -19.92 37.74 27.41
N THR A 16 -20.38 36.49 27.33
CA THR A 16 -19.82 35.63 26.28
C THR A 16 -20.42 36.10 24.96
N SER A 17 -19.71 37.00 24.30
CA SER A 17 -20.08 37.55 22.99
C SER A 17 -20.32 36.41 21.99
N VAL A 18 -21.29 36.57 21.09
CA VAL A 18 -21.55 35.61 19.98
C VAL A 18 -20.28 35.36 19.15
N GLY A 19 -19.39 36.34 19.07
CA GLY A 19 -18.08 36.21 18.43
C GLY A 19 -17.13 35.26 19.17
N GLU A 20 -17.20 35.21 20.50
CA GLU A 20 -16.39 34.31 21.33
C GLU A 20 -16.90 32.86 21.26
N LEU A 21 -18.22 32.66 21.22
CA LEU A 21 -18.83 31.34 20.98
C LEU A 21 -18.48 30.77 19.60
N ILE A 22 -18.54 31.58 18.54
CA ILE A 22 -18.14 31.15 17.19
C ILE A 22 -16.63 30.87 17.13
N GLY A 23 -15.81 31.67 17.80
CA GLY A 23 -14.36 31.42 17.93
C GLY A 23 -14.06 30.08 18.60
N ASN A 24 -14.78 29.75 19.67
CA ASN A 24 -14.62 28.48 20.39
C ASN A 24 -15.05 27.28 19.53
N ILE A 25 -16.19 27.36 18.82
CA ILE A 25 -16.64 26.30 17.91
C ILE A 25 -15.65 26.08 16.76
N SER A 26 -15.11 27.17 16.18
CA SER A 26 -14.10 27.08 15.11
C SER A 26 -12.80 26.44 15.60
N ASN A 27 -12.40 26.72 16.85
CA ASN A 27 -11.24 26.09 17.48
C ASN A 27 -11.49 24.60 17.75
N ASP A 28 -12.67 24.23 18.23
CA ASP A 28 -13.04 22.82 18.49
C ASP A 28 -13.08 22.02 17.19
N LEU A 29 -13.67 22.57 16.12
CA LEU A 29 -13.65 21.95 14.79
C LEU A 29 -12.22 21.79 14.25
N SER A 30 -11.37 22.81 14.45
CA SER A 30 -9.96 22.75 14.05
C SER A 30 -9.19 21.68 14.85
N GLN A 31 -9.53 21.47 16.12
CA GLN A 31 -8.96 20.39 16.94
C GLN A 31 -9.44 19.02 16.47
N LEU A 32 -10.73 18.83 16.22
CA LEU A 32 -11.26 17.58 15.69
C LEU A 32 -10.63 17.20 14.36
N PHE A 33 -10.52 18.17 13.44
CA PHE A 33 -9.88 17.93 12.15
C PHE A 33 -8.41 17.50 12.31
N ARG A 34 -7.66 18.14 13.21
CA ARG A 34 -6.28 17.72 13.52
C ARG A 34 -6.23 16.31 14.10
N GLN A 35 -7.13 15.97 15.01
CA GLN A 35 -7.21 14.63 15.61
C GLN A 35 -7.54 13.57 14.57
N GLU A 36 -8.44 13.84 13.63
CA GLU A 36 -8.81 12.90 12.57
C GLU A 36 -7.67 12.69 11.58
N VAL A 37 -6.91 13.74 11.26
CA VAL A 37 -5.66 13.63 10.50
C VAL A 37 -4.61 12.83 11.27
N GLU A 38 -4.45 13.04 12.57
CA GLU A 38 -3.51 12.29 13.41
C GLU A 38 -3.90 10.81 13.50
N LEU A 39 -5.20 10.52 13.65
CA LEU A 39 -5.74 9.17 13.67
C LEU A 39 -5.51 8.47 12.32
N ALA A 40 -5.88 9.12 11.22
CA ALA A 40 -5.66 8.59 9.87
C ALA A 40 -4.17 8.33 9.62
N LYS A 41 -3.29 9.23 10.07
CA LYS A 41 -1.83 9.04 10.00
C LYS A 41 -1.39 7.83 10.82
N ALA A 42 -1.92 7.66 12.03
CA ALA A 42 -1.60 6.52 12.89
C ALA A 42 -2.06 5.19 12.26
N GLU A 43 -3.26 5.16 11.69
CA GLU A 43 -3.82 3.98 11.00
C GLU A 43 -2.99 3.62 9.77
N VAL A 44 -2.68 4.61 8.91
CA VAL A 44 -1.81 4.42 7.74
C VAL A 44 -0.42 3.93 8.17
N GLN A 45 0.16 4.47 9.23
CA GLN A 45 1.46 4.03 9.73
C GLN A 45 1.41 2.58 10.26
N GLN A 46 0.32 2.21 10.93
CA GLN A 46 0.13 0.85 11.44
C GLN A 46 -0.03 -0.15 10.29
N GLU A 47 -0.85 0.18 9.29
CA GLU A 47 -1.03 -0.65 8.09
C GLU A 47 0.26 -0.73 7.26
N ALA A 48 0.98 0.38 7.07
CA ALA A 48 2.27 0.39 6.40
C ALA A 48 3.30 -0.51 7.10
N LYS A 49 3.32 -0.53 8.44
CA LYS A 49 4.21 -1.42 9.20
C LYS A 49 3.83 -2.89 9.03
N LYS A 50 2.54 -3.22 9.04
CA LYS A 50 2.05 -4.59 8.78
C LYS A 50 2.41 -5.04 7.36
N ALA A 51 2.12 -4.21 6.36
CA ALA A 51 2.46 -4.44 4.96
C ALA A 51 3.98 -4.59 4.77
N GLY A 52 4.78 -3.72 5.38
CA GLY A 52 6.24 -3.79 5.34
C GLY A 52 6.80 -5.06 5.95
N LYS A 53 6.25 -5.52 7.08
CA LYS A 53 6.63 -6.80 7.69
C LYS A 53 6.26 -7.97 6.76
N ALA A 54 5.05 -7.96 6.19
CA ALA A 54 4.60 -8.99 5.26
C ALA A 54 5.47 -9.05 4.00
N ALA A 55 5.75 -7.89 3.39
CA ALA A 55 6.65 -7.77 2.26
C ALA A 55 8.07 -8.25 2.60
N GLY A 56 8.59 -7.91 3.78
CA GLY A 56 9.87 -8.40 4.28
C GLY A 56 9.89 -9.92 4.45
N MET A 57 8.84 -10.51 5.02
CA MET A 57 8.72 -11.97 5.17
C MET A 57 8.62 -12.68 3.82
N LEU A 58 7.84 -12.15 2.87
CA LEU A 58 7.73 -12.71 1.52
C LEU A 58 9.05 -12.57 0.74
N GLY A 59 9.73 -11.43 0.86
CA GLY A 59 11.06 -11.23 0.29
C GLY A 59 12.08 -12.21 0.86
N GLY A 60 12.10 -12.37 2.19
CA GLY A 60 12.95 -13.34 2.88
C GLY A 60 12.64 -14.78 2.46
N ALA A 61 11.37 -15.16 2.36
CA ALA A 61 10.96 -16.48 1.89
C ALA A 61 11.37 -16.73 0.43
N GLY A 62 11.25 -15.73 -0.44
CA GLY A 62 11.72 -15.80 -1.82
C GLY A 62 13.24 -16.02 -1.91
N PHE A 63 14.01 -15.27 -1.12
CA PHE A 63 15.46 -15.43 -1.05
C PHE A 63 15.88 -16.79 -0.47
N ALA A 64 15.26 -17.22 0.63
CA ALA A 64 15.51 -18.53 1.22
C ALA A 64 15.14 -19.67 0.25
N GLY A 65 14.01 -19.54 -0.46
CA GLY A 65 13.60 -20.48 -1.51
C GLY A 65 14.60 -20.54 -2.66
N TYR A 66 15.11 -19.39 -3.11
CA TYR A 66 16.16 -19.32 -4.13
C TYR A 66 17.44 -20.05 -3.68
N LEU A 67 17.91 -19.82 -2.45
CA LEU A 67 19.06 -20.52 -1.90
C LEU A 67 18.81 -22.03 -1.76
N ALA A 68 17.63 -22.44 -1.31
CA ALA A 68 17.27 -23.86 -1.21
C ALA A 68 17.35 -24.55 -2.58
N VAL A 69 16.80 -23.91 -3.62
CA VAL A 69 16.85 -24.39 -4.99
C VAL A 69 18.29 -24.47 -5.53
N LEU A 70 19.13 -23.48 -5.20
CA LEU A 70 20.56 -23.48 -5.55
C LEU A 70 21.28 -24.67 -4.90
N PHE A 71 21.11 -24.87 -3.59
CA PHE A 71 21.75 -25.98 -2.87
C PHE A 71 21.22 -27.34 -3.32
N LEU A 72 19.93 -27.46 -3.62
CA LEU A 72 19.37 -28.68 -4.22
C LEU A 72 19.97 -28.97 -5.59
N SER A 73 20.26 -27.94 -6.39
CA SER A 73 20.92 -28.10 -7.68
C SER A 73 22.35 -28.62 -7.51
N LEU A 74 23.11 -28.09 -6.54
CA LEU A 74 24.44 -28.60 -6.19
C LEU A 74 24.38 -30.04 -5.67
N ALA A 75 23.43 -30.33 -4.78
CA ALA A 75 23.22 -31.68 -4.26
C ALA A 75 22.89 -32.67 -5.39
N ALA A 76 22.07 -32.27 -6.37
CA ALA A 76 21.77 -33.08 -7.53
C ALA A 76 23.02 -33.35 -8.39
N VAL A 77 23.88 -32.33 -8.60
CA VAL A 77 25.16 -32.52 -9.30
C VAL A 77 26.04 -33.52 -8.56
N PHE A 78 26.21 -33.37 -7.25
CA PHE A 78 27.03 -34.31 -6.46
C PHE A 78 26.44 -35.72 -6.40
N ALA A 79 25.12 -35.85 -6.33
CA ALA A 79 24.46 -37.14 -6.39
C ALA A 79 24.66 -37.85 -7.73
N LEU A 80 24.63 -37.10 -8.84
CA LEU A 80 24.91 -37.63 -10.18
C LEU A 80 26.41 -37.90 -10.38
N ASP A 81 27.29 -37.07 -9.80
CA ASP A 81 28.74 -37.26 -9.87
C ASP A 81 29.18 -38.62 -9.28
N ALA A 82 28.42 -39.16 -8.32
CA ALA A 82 28.65 -40.49 -7.78
C ALA A 82 28.52 -41.63 -8.81
N VAL A 83 27.86 -41.39 -9.95
CA VAL A 83 27.61 -42.40 -10.99
C VAL A 83 28.07 -41.99 -12.40
N MET A 84 28.50 -40.74 -12.60
CA MET A 84 29.01 -40.23 -13.88
C MET A 84 29.95 -39.04 -13.68
N PRO A 85 30.78 -38.62 -14.66
CA PRO A 85 31.67 -37.48 -14.48
C PRO A 85 30.92 -36.17 -14.18
N ALA A 86 31.42 -35.38 -13.23
CA ALA A 86 30.86 -34.09 -12.80
C ALA A 86 30.43 -33.16 -13.94
N GLY A 87 31.18 -33.12 -15.05
CA GLY A 87 30.83 -32.31 -16.22
C GLY A 87 29.48 -32.70 -16.83
N TRP A 88 29.20 -34.00 -16.97
CA TRP A 88 27.93 -34.49 -17.49
C TRP A 88 26.79 -34.31 -16.47
N ALA A 89 27.07 -34.52 -15.18
CA ALA A 89 26.13 -34.24 -14.10
C ALA A 89 25.67 -32.77 -14.12
N ALA A 90 26.63 -31.83 -14.20
CA ALA A 90 26.35 -30.41 -14.29
C ALA A 90 25.56 -30.03 -15.56
N LEU A 91 25.89 -30.63 -16.72
CA LEU A 91 25.16 -30.40 -17.96
C LEU A 91 23.69 -30.86 -17.87
N ILE A 92 23.42 -32.00 -17.22
CA ILE A 92 22.05 -32.48 -17.02
C ILE A 92 21.25 -31.51 -16.16
N VAL A 93 21.81 -31.09 -15.01
CA VAL A 93 21.13 -30.13 -14.13
C VAL A 93 20.94 -28.78 -14.82
N ALA A 94 21.91 -28.32 -15.61
CA ALA A 94 21.80 -27.11 -16.42
C ALA A 94 20.70 -27.23 -17.49
N ALA A 95 20.58 -28.39 -18.15
CA ALA A 95 19.52 -28.64 -19.13
C ALA A 95 18.13 -28.58 -18.48
N VAL A 96 17.96 -29.14 -17.28
CA VAL A 96 16.70 -29.04 -16.50
C VAL A 96 16.35 -27.57 -16.25
N TRP A 97 17.30 -26.76 -15.76
CA TRP A 97 17.09 -25.32 -15.58
C TRP A 97 16.81 -24.58 -16.88
N GLY A 98 17.46 -24.97 -17.98
CA GLY A 98 17.18 -24.44 -19.32
C GLY A 98 15.74 -24.67 -19.75
N ILE A 99 15.20 -25.87 -19.52
CA ILE A 99 13.79 -26.21 -19.80
C ILE A 99 12.86 -25.37 -18.91
N VAL A 100 13.11 -25.32 -17.61
CA VAL A 100 12.32 -24.49 -16.67
C VAL A 100 12.31 -23.03 -17.11
N GLY A 101 13.48 -22.48 -17.47
CA GLY A 101 13.62 -21.12 -17.97
C GLY A 101 12.86 -20.88 -19.28
N ALA A 102 12.95 -21.80 -20.23
CA ALA A 102 12.22 -21.71 -21.50
C ALA A 102 10.70 -21.70 -21.29
N VAL A 103 10.19 -22.57 -20.41
CA VAL A 103 8.76 -22.63 -20.06
C VAL A 103 8.30 -21.34 -19.37
N LEU A 104 9.07 -20.85 -18.39
CA LEU A 104 8.74 -19.60 -17.69
C LEU A 104 8.76 -18.40 -18.64
N TYR A 105 9.77 -18.30 -19.50
CA TYR A 105 9.87 -17.25 -20.52
C TYR A 105 8.68 -17.29 -21.48
N ALA A 106 8.33 -18.46 -22.02
CA ALA A 106 7.22 -18.60 -22.96
C ALA A 106 5.88 -18.19 -22.31
N ASN A 107 5.64 -18.63 -21.08
CA ASN A 107 4.43 -18.25 -20.33
C ASN A 107 4.40 -16.77 -19.96
N GLY A 108 5.52 -16.22 -19.50
CA GLY A 108 5.66 -14.80 -19.18
C GLY A 108 5.41 -13.92 -20.39
N LYS A 109 6.02 -14.26 -21.53
CA LYS A 109 5.80 -13.57 -22.81
C LYS A 109 4.33 -13.63 -23.25
N LYS A 110 3.65 -14.78 -23.10
CA LYS A 110 2.23 -14.91 -23.42
C LYS A 110 1.36 -14.03 -22.52
N LYS A 111 1.62 -14.02 -21.22
CA LYS A 111 0.88 -13.17 -20.27
C LYS A 111 1.09 -11.70 -20.56
N LEU A 112 2.33 -11.27 -20.81
CA LEU A 112 2.65 -9.87 -21.10
C LEU A 112 1.96 -9.36 -22.37
N LYS A 113 1.84 -10.19 -23.41
CA LYS A 113 1.09 -9.84 -24.64
C LYS A 113 -0.39 -9.54 -24.39
N ASN A 114 -0.96 -10.06 -23.32
CA ASN A 114 -2.37 -9.88 -22.97
C ASN A 114 -2.59 -8.77 -21.93
N VAL A 115 -1.52 -8.13 -21.46
CA VAL A 115 -1.63 -6.95 -20.60
C VAL A 115 -1.87 -5.76 -21.52
N ASP A 116 -3.06 -5.15 -21.48
CA ASP A 116 -3.29 -3.85 -22.09
C ASP A 116 -2.79 -2.76 -21.11
N PRO A 117 -1.68 -2.07 -21.42
CA PRO A 117 -1.13 -1.04 -20.54
C PRO A 117 -2.00 0.22 -20.50
N MET A 118 -2.92 0.38 -21.46
CA MET A 118 -3.82 1.52 -21.50
C MET A 118 -5.14 1.14 -20.81
N PRO A 119 -5.55 1.81 -19.73
CA PRO A 119 -6.86 1.63 -19.14
C PRO A 119 -7.90 2.30 -20.05
N ARG A 120 -8.21 1.68 -21.20
CA ARG A 120 -9.07 2.23 -22.25
C ARG A 120 -10.41 2.72 -21.71
N ARG A 121 -11.01 1.95 -20.79
CA ARG A 121 -12.25 2.34 -20.08
C ARG A 121 -12.10 3.67 -19.35
N THR A 122 -11.04 3.86 -18.59
CA THR A 122 -10.76 5.12 -17.87
C THR A 122 -10.49 6.27 -18.85
N VAL A 123 -9.73 6.01 -19.91
CA VAL A 123 -9.44 7.03 -20.93
C VAL A 123 -10.70 7.44 -21.69
N ASP A 124 -11.60 6.49 -21.97
CA ASP A 124 -12.86 6.76 -22.67
C ASP A 124 -13.85 7.53 -21.78
N THR A 125 -13.98 7.17 -20.49
CA THR A 125 -14.78 7.95 -19.52
C THR A 125 -14.24 9.37 -19.37
N LEU A 126 -12.93 9.56 -19.26
CA LEU A 126 -12.33 10.89 -19.19
C LEU A 126 -12.55 11.71 -20.48
N LYS A 127 -12.63 11.07 -21.65
CA LYS A 127 -12.98 11.73 -22.91
C LYS A 127 -14.45 12.13 -22.97
N GLU A 128 -15.35 11.29 -22.48
CA GLU A 128 -16.78 11.58 -22.36
C GLU A 128 -17.01 12.76 -21.40
N ASP A 129 -16.38 12.74 -20.23
CA ASP A 129 -16.43 13.83 -19.26
C ASP A 129 -15.89 15.14 -19.86
N ALA A 130 -14.76 15.07 -20.57
CA ALA A 130 -14.20 16.22 -21.26
C ALA A 130 -15.08 16.73 -22.42
N GLN A 131 -15.77 15.84 -23.14
CA GLN A 131 -16.72 16.22 -24.20
C GLN A 131 -17.98 16.89 -23.63
N TRP A 132 -18.51 16.38 -22.51
CA TRP A 132 -19.63 16.97 -21.80
C TRP A 132 -19.32 18.39 -21.31
N LEU A 133 -18.12 18.61 -20.77
CA LEU A 133 -17.65 19.94 -20.37
C LEU A 133 -17.45 20.90 -21.55
N LYS A 134 -17.16 20.39 -22.75
CA LYS A 134 -16.88 21.19 -23.94
C LYS A 134 -18.16 21.62 -24.67
N ASN A 135 -19.19 20.79 -24.64
CA ASN A 135 -20.50 21.08 -25.21
C ASN A 135 -21.60 20.78 -24.16
N PRO A 136 -21.76 21.63 -23.12
CA PRO A 136 -22.88 21.51 -22.19
C PRO A 136 -24.16 21.86 -22.95
N THR A 137 -24.78 20.85 -23.55
CA THR A 137 -26.15 20.98 -24.08
C THR A 137 -27.08 20.77 -22.90
N GLY A 138 -27.55 21.90 -22.36
CA GLY A 138 -28.74 21.97 -21.51
C GLY A 138 -30.01 21.86 -22.34
#